data_AF-A0A4U1AEX9-F1
#
_entry.id   AF-A0A4U1AEX9-F1
#
_cell.length_a   1.000
_cell.length_b   1.000
_cell.length_c   1.000
_cell.angle_alpha   90.00
_cell.angle_beta   90.00
_cell.angle_gamma   90.00
#
_symmetry.space_group_name_H-M   'P 1'
#
loop_
_entity.id
_entity.type
_entity.pdbx_description
1 polymer ?
#
loop_
_entity_poly.entity_id
_entity_poly.type
_entity_poly.pdbx_seq_one_letter_code
_entity_poly.pdbx_strand_id
1 'polypeptide(L)'
;MTRNSPEREVVILMTDMVGYSQVSSGMTPEEIRDFLIDYHGRIHHIIHREECIPFEIEPSAGDGCLVIFDKRPGEDRAGICSRALATALRMAEAIADGSLAPTRMGILLGPITEAQLGTRMAKFGASFAVANRLEELCGHFGTDLLMDREVARHQKGFEKYLVTIAKISLTSVQHPMNVFTLYKPGIQNCPVHVDEAGLLKFIRMKNDAMEFFSGNLMLGIEPDFPRVREELLLTQKYFRELTGREDAGTERILEYIRETPFPADDFDQQGMKLMEKKRDSLGERLFHLSKELLRAMNPAFYHALVVDTEWERYFKLEWCKKGATIIKIDSVPDGIYYLDSGTALAFNGEGELLATMTAGAIFGEMAYFGKAQKRTATVTAKTDVVLRRISTEDFKKLPVIIEIFERIARARQREIAENLQHPSDMAVSSV
;
A
#
# COMPACT_ATOMS: atom_id res chain seq x y z
N MET A 1 -26.51 5.64 41.96
CA MET A 1 -26.03 6.84 41.24
C MET A 1 -24.67 6.50 40.66
N THR A 2 -24.63 6.14 39.38
CA THR A 2 -23.42 5.80 38.64
C THR A 2 -22.53 7.04 38.53
N ARG A 3 -21.38 7.03 39.19
CA ARG A 3 -20.34 8.06 39.03
C ARG A 3 -19.68 7.84 37.67
N ASN A 4 -20.30 8.31 36.60
CA ASN A 4 -19.63 8.42 35.31
C ASN A 4 -18.75 9.66 35.36
N SER A 5 -17.47 9.50 35.07
CA SER A 5 -16.58 10.65 34.88
C SER A 5 -16.99 11.37 33.59
N PRO A 6 -16.86 12.72 33.53
CA PRO A 6 -17.15 13.46 32.31
C PRO A 6 -16.23 13.00 31.17
N GLU A 7 -16.73 13.10 29.93
CA GLU A 7 -15.93 12.85 28.73
C GLU A 7 -14.71 13.76 28.74
N ARG A 8 -13.52 13.16 28.54
CA ARG A 8 -12.25 13.88 28.50
C ARG A 8 -11.44 13.49 27.27
N GLU A 9 -10.70 14.46 26.76
CA GLU A 9 -9.85 14.32 25.59
C GLU A 9 -8.43 13.97 26.02
N VAL A 10 -7.92 12.83 25.55
CA VAL A 10 -6.62 12.28 25.89
C VAL A 10 -5.86 11.87 24.63
N VAL A 11 -4.54 11.72 24.73
CA VAL A 11 -3.75 11.04 23.70
C VAL A 11 -3.56 9.58 24.11
N ILE A 12 -3.92 8.67 23.21
CA ILE A 12 -3.79 7.23 23.35
C ILE A 12 -2.59 6.79 22.50
N LEU A 13 -1.65 6.09 23.11
CA LEU A 13 -0.58 5.37 22.43
C LEU A 13 -0.82 3.87 22.63
N MET A 14 -1.06 3.16 21.53
CA MET A 14 -1.14 1.71 21.50
C MET A 14 0.18 1.16 20.98
N THR A 15 0.69 0.10 21.60
CA THR A 15 1.91 -0.57 21.15
C THR A 15 1.72 -2.05 21.01
N ASP A 16 2.42 -2.69 20.07
CA ASP A 16 2.44 -4.14 19.89
C ASP A 16 3.79 -4.61 19.32
N MET A 17 4.27 -5.78 19.74
CA MET A 17 5.58 -6.26 19.30
C MET A 17 5.51 -6.81 17.87
N VAL A 18 6.59 -6.65 17.10
CA VAL A 18 6.72 -7.27 15.78
C VAL A 18 7.16 -8.72 15.96
N GLY A 19 6.36 -9.64 15.43
CA GLY A 19 6.75 -11.05 15.32
C GLY A 19 6.71 -11.83 16.64
N TYR A 20 5.97 -11.36 17.66
CA TYR A 20 5.85 -12.03 18.95
C TYR A 20 5.53 -13.52 18.82
N SER A 21 4.55 -13.89 18.00
CA SER A 21 4.19 -15.31 17.79
C SER A 21 5.34 -16.16 17.24
N GLN A 22 6.26 -15.59 16.46
CA GLN A 22 7.45 -16.31 15.96
C GLN A 22 8.48 -16.49 17.07
N VAL A 23 8.71 -15.44 17.86
CA VAL A 23 9.64 -15.45 19.00
C VAL A 23 9.16 -16.43 20.08
N SER A 24 7.86 -16.45 20.37
CA SER A 24 7.28 -17.28 21.42
C SER A 24 7.01 -18.73 20.99
N SER A 25 7.07 -19.07 19.70
CA SER A 25 6.67 -20.40 19.18
C SER A 25 7.51 -21.57 19.72
N GLY A 26 8.71 -21.31 20.22
CA GLY A 26 9.62 -22.32 20.78
C GLY A 26 9.86 -22.18 22.28
N MET A 27 9.21 -21.22 22.94
CA MET A 27 9.47 -20.90 24.35
C MET A 27 8.56 -21.70 25.28
N THR A 28 9.07 -22.03 26.47
CA THR A 28 8.24 -22.55 27.57
C THR A 28 7.38 -21.44 28.17
N PRO A 29 6.29 -21.76 28.90
CA PRO A 29 5.49 -20.75 29.59
C PRO A 29 6.31 -19.86 30.55
N GLU A 30 7.33 -20.42 31.22
CA GLU A 30 8.25 -19.66 32.07
C GLU A 30 9.11 -18.68 31.28
N GLU A 31 9.64 -19.10 30.13
CA GLU A 31 10.42 -18.26 29.23
C GLU A 31 9.56 -17.13 28.62
N ILE A 32 8.32 -17.42 28.23
CA ILE A 32 7.36 -16.41 27.75
C ILE A 32 7.08 -15.38 28.84
N ARG A 33 6.83 -15.84 30.08
CA ARG A 33 6.61 -14.95 31.23
C ARG A 33 7.80 -14.03 31.45
N ASP A 34 9.01 -14.60 31.53
CA ASP A 34 10.22 -13.83 31.84
C ASP A 34 10.54 -12.84 30.72
N PHE A 35 10.33 -13.24 29.46
CA PHE A 35 10.43 -12.37 28.30
C PHE A 35 9.45 -11.19 28.35
N LEU A 36 8.17 -11.44 28.63
CA LEU A 36 7.16 -10.39 28.71
C LEU A 36 7.43 -9.44 29.89
N ILE A 37 7.89 -9.94 31.03
CA ILE A 37 8.28 -9.11 32.17
C ILE A 37 9.44 -8.19 31.81
N ASP A 38 10.49 -8.71 31.14
CA ASP A 38 11.62 -7.89 30.70
C ASP A 38 11.19 -6.85 29.67
N TYR A 39 10.41 -7.26 28.66
CA TYR A 39 9.91 -6.36 27.60
C TYR A 39 9.06 -5.21 28.16
N HIS A 40 8.05 -5.52 28.98
CA HIS A 40 7.22 -4.49 29.62
C HIS A 40 8.01 -3.65 30.63
N GLY A 41 8.99 -4.24 31.31
CA GLY A 41 9.92 -3.53 32.19
C GLY A 41 10.75 -2.48 31.46
N ARG A 42 11.26 -2.82 30.26
CA ARG A 42 11.99 -1.88 29.39
C ARG A 42 11.11 -0.75 28.90
N ILE A 43 9.90 -1.04 28.42
CA ILE A 43 8.92 -0.02 28.04
C ILE A 43 8.66 0.93 29.21
N HIS A 44 8.38 0.38 30.39
CA HIS A 44 8.13 1.19 31.58
C HIS A 44 9.33 2.10 31.91
N HIS A 45 10.56 1.59 31.81
CA HIS A 45 11.78 2.35 32.07
C HIS A 45 12.00 3.50 31.05
N ILE A 46 11.72 3.25 29.77
CA ILE A 46 11.83 4.27 28.71
C ILE A 46 10.80 5.40 28.93
N ILE A 47 9.58 5.03 29.32
CA ILE A 47 8.44 5.96 29.42
C ILE A 47 8.45 6.76 30.74
N HIS A 48 8.89 6.18 31.86
CA HIS A 48 8.89 6.85 33.18
C HIS A 48 10.03 7.86 33.36
N ARG A 49 9.94 9.00 32.65
CA ARG A 49 10.83 10.16 32.77
C ARG A 49 10.00 11.38 33.16
N GLU A 50 10.47 12.21 34.10
CA GLU A 50 9.73 13.38 34.65
C GLU A 50 9.04 14.25 33.59
N GLU A 51 9.74 14.50 32.47
CA GLU A 51 9.26 15.32 31.35
C GLU A 51 8.05 14.71 30.63
N CYS A 52 8.01 13.37 30.49
CA CYS A 52 7.08 12.66 29.62
C CYS A 52 6.13 11.69 30.36
N ILE A 53 6.15 11.63 31.70
CA ILE A 53 5.34 10.68 32.49
C ILE A 53 3.89 10.62 31.98
N PRO A 54 3.42 9.46 31.49
CA PRO A 54 2.04 9.27 31.05
C PRO A 54 1.10 9.33 32.26
N PHE A 55 -0.19 9.54 31.99
CA PHE A 55 -1.18 9.44 33.05
C PHE A 55 -1.32 7.98 33.52
N GLU A 56 -1.27 7.04 32.58
CA GLU A 56 -1.44 5.61 32.87
C GLU A 56 -0.71 4.75 31.83
N ILE A 57 -0.20 3.61 32.30
CA ILE A 57 0.35 2.53 31.47
C ILE A 57 -0.34 1.24 31.88
N GLU A 58 -1.02 0.59 30.94
CA GLU A 58 -1.74 -0.66 31.15
C GLU A 58 -1.19 -1.71 30.17
N PRO A 59 -0.43 -2.71 30.65
CA PRO A 59 -0.02 -3.84 29.82
C PRO A 59 -1.26 -4.61 29.35
N SER A 60 -1.35 -4.85 28.04
CA SER A 60 -2.40 -5.71 27.48
C SER A 60 -2.08 -7.17 27.79
N ALA A 61 -3.05 -8.06 27.63
CA ALA A 61 -2.82 -9.50 27.74
C ALA A 61 -1.93 -9.99 26.58
N GLY A 62 -0.61 -9.96 26.78
CA GLY A 62 0.39 -10.34 25.77
C GLY A 62 1.52 -9.33 25.66
N ASP A 63 1.89 -9.02 24.42
CA ASP A 63 3.04 -8.21 23.98
C ASP A 63 2.68 -6.75 23.64
N GLY A 64 1.41 -6.39 23.80
CA GLY A 64 0.93 -5.03 23.61
C GLY A 64 0.84 -4.20 24.90
N CYS A 65 0.85 -2.88 24.75
CA CYS A 65 0.70 -1.95 25.87
C CYS A 65 -0.19 -0.75 25.47
N LEU A 66 -1.06 -0.34 26.39
CA LEU A 66 -1.86 0.86 26.29
C LEU A 66 -1.25 1.95 27.18
N VAL A 67 -0.94 3.10 26.58
CA VAL A 67 -0.42 4.27 27.30
C VAL A 67 -1.37 5.45 27.07
N ILE A 68 -1.80 6.08 28.16
CA ILE A 68 -2.72 7.23 28.11
C ILE A 68 -2.02 8.48 28.63
N PHE A 69 -2.13 9.56 27.87
CA PHE A 69 -1.67 10.89 28.26
C PHE A 69 -2.88 11.80 28.44
N ASP A 70 -3.09 12.26 29.67
CA ASP A 70 -4.12 13.25 30.01
C ASP A 70 -3.49 14.64 30.25
N LYS A 71 -4.33 15.68 30.26
CA LYS A 71 -3.93 17.07 30.49
C LYS A 71 -3.37 17.22 31.91
N ARG A 72 -2.14 17.72 32.03
CA ARG A 72 -1.61 18.20 33.31
C ARG A 72 -2.20 19.57 33.65
N PRO A 73 -2.17 20.01 34.93
CA PRO A 73 -2.61 21.35 35.30
C PRO A 73 -1.89 22.44 34.47
N GLY A 74 -2.65 23.23 33.72
CA GLY A 74 -2.12 24.28 32.84
C GLY A 74 -1.60 23.81 31.48
N GLU A 75 -1.71 22.54 31.15
CA GLU A 75 -1.29 21.97 29.86
C GLU A 75 -2.39 22.12 28.79
N ASP A 76 -2.01 22.58 27.59
CA ASP A 76 -2.89 22.65 26.43
C ASP A 76 -2.84 21.35 25.60
N ARG A 77 -3.64 21.29 24.53
CA ARG A 77 -3.60 20.14 23.59
C ARG A 77 -2.20 19.90 23.04
N ALA A 78 -1.47 20.96 22.74
CA ALA A 78 -0.14 20.86 22.16
C ALA A 78 0.86 20.20 23.12
N GLY A 79 0.80 20.53 24.41
CA GLY A 79 1.61 19.89 25.45
C GLY A 79 1.42 18.37 25.46
N ILE A 80 0.16 17.90 25.53
CA ILE A 80 -0.16 16.48 25.62
C ILE A 80 0.31 15.73 24.36
N CYS A 81 0.01 16.27 23.17
CA CYS A 81 0.47 15.69 21.90
C CYS A 81 2.00 15.62 21.82
N SER A 82 2.69 16.68 22.27
CA SER A 82 4.16 16.72 22.28
C SER A 82 4.76 15.69 23.23
N ARG A 83 4.19 15.51 24.43
CA ARG A 83 4.66 14.49 25.39
C ARG A 83 4.44 13.07 24.87
N ALA A 84 3.28 12.80 24.29
CA ALA A 84 2.96 11.51 23.72
C ALA A 84 3.89 11.17 22.55
N LEU A 85 4.08 12.11 21.61
CA LEU A 85 4.99 11.92 20.48
C LEU A 85 6.45 11.77 20.95
N ALA A 86 6.92 12.59 21.89
CA ALA A 86 8.26 12.46 22.45
C ALA A 86 8.49 11.08 23.10
N THR A 87 7.46 10.52 23.74
CA THR A 87 7.53 9.17 24.31
C THR A 87 7.69 8.12 23.22
N ALA A 88 6.88 8.18 22.17
CA ALA A 88 6.97 7.24 21.06
C ALA A 88 8.30 7.36 20.29
N LEU A 89 8.84 8.58 20.16
CA LEU A 89 10.15 8.77 19.53
C LEU A 89 11.28 8.17 20.36
N ARG A 90 11.23 8.25 21.68
CA ARG A 90 12.20 7.57 22.55
C ARG A 90 12.11 6.05 22.42
N MET A 91 10.90 5.51 22.30
CA MET A 91 10.71 4.09 22.00
C MET A 91 11.27 3.72 20.62
N ALA A 92 11.05 4.55 19.60
CA ALA A 92 11.64 4.34 18.27
C ALA A 92 13.18 4.39 18.29
N GLU A 93 13.77 5.32 19.04
CA GLU A 93 15.22 5.39 19.24
C GLU A 93 15.76 4.13 19.96
N ALA A 94 15.03 3.63 20.97
CA ALA A 94 15.36 2.39 21.67
C ALA A 94 15.21 1.13 20.80
N ILE A 95 14.30 1.14 19.82
CA ILE A 95 14.20 0.07 18.81
C ILE A 95 15.42 0.11 17.90
N ALA A 96 15.81 1.31 17.46
CA ALA A 96 16.92 1.51 16.53
C ALA A 96 18.29 1.15 17.14
N ASP A 97 18.49 1.40 18.43
CA ASP A 97 19.71 1.02 19.14
C ASP A 97 19.70 -0.45 19.66
N GLY A 98 18.58 -1.14 19.51
CA GLY A 98 18.40 -2.55 19.90
C GLY A 98 18.14 -2.76 21.40
N SER A 99 17.95 -1.69 22.18
CA SER A 99 17.59 -1.79 23.61
C SER A 99 16.14 -2.19 23.84
N LEU A 100 15.25 -1.95 22.86
CA LEU A 100 13.87 -2.41 22.83
C LEU A 100 13.65 -3.34 21.62
N ALA A 101 12.87 -4.39 21.80
CA ALA A 101 12.47 -5.23 20.68
C ALA A 101 11.64 -4.41 19.66
N PRO A 102 11.64 -4.77 18.36
CA PRO A 102 10.85 -4.04 17.38
C PRO A 102 9.37 -3.99 17.79
N THR A 103 8.84 -2.78 17.93
CA THR A 103 7.50 -2.50 18.45
C THR A 103 6.82 -1.46 17.57
N ARG A 104 5.60 -1.76 17.16
CA ARG A 104 4.73 -0.85 16.39
C ARG A 104 3.94 0.03 17.34
N MET A 105 3.67 1.26 16.92
CA MET A 105 3.07 2.29 17.76
C MET A 105 1.99 3.07 17.00
N GLY A 106 0.77 3.11 17.54
CA GLY A 106 -0.33 3.91 17.03
C GLY A 106 -0.70 5.02 18.00
N ILE A 107 -0.65 6.29 17.57
CA ILE A 107 -1.00 7.45 18.41
C ILE A 107 -2.24 8.14 17.89
N LEU A 108 -3.18 8.42 18.79
CA LEU A 108 -4.42 9.12 18.49
C LEU A 108 -4.78 10.12 19.59
N LEU A 109 -5.15 11.35 19.22
CA LEU A 109 -5.90 12.24 20.12
C LEU A 109 -7.39 11.95 19.99
N GLY A 110 -8.07 11.65 21.10
CA GLY A 110 -9.50 11.39 21.06
C GLY A 110 -10.19 11.42 22.43
N PRO A 111 -11.53 11.48 22.43
CA PRO A 111 -12.30 11.44 23.66
C PRO A 111 -12.34 10.02 24.25
N ILE A 112 -12.33 9.95 25.58
CA ILE A 112 -12.61 8.75 26.35
C ILE A 112 -13.59 9.07 27.49
N THR A 113 -14.34 8.06 27.92
CA THR A 113 -15.16 8.11 29.12
C THR A 113 -14.79 6.96 30.05
N GLU A 114 -14.81 7.23 31.35
CA GLU A 114 -14.54 6.22 32.37
C GLU A 114 -15.78 5.97 33.21
N ALA A 115 -16.08 4.68 33.41
CA ALA A 115 -17.20 4.26 34.22
C ALA A 115 -16.81 3.05 35.08
N GLN A 116 -17.37 3.01 36.28
CA GLN A 116 -17.19 1.89 37.20
C GLN A 116 -17.93 0.65 36.64
N LEU A 117 -17.18 -0.39 36.28
CA LEU A 117 -17.70 -1.69 35.86
C LEU A 117 -17.36 -2.74 36.93
N GLY A 118 -18.33 -3.06 37.78
CA GLY A 118 -18.10 -3.91 38.95
C GLY A 118 -17.15 -3.25 39.93
N THR A 119 -16.05 -3.92 40.29
CA THR A 119 -15.02 -3.38 41.21
C THR A 119 -13.91 -2.59 40.49
N ARG A 120 -13.89 -2.56 39.15
CA ARG A 120 -12.85 -1.90 38.36
C ARG A 120 -13.40 -0.66 37.64
N MET A 121 -12.54 0.34 37.46
CA MET A 121 -12.80 1.44 36.53
C MET A 121 -12.49 0.96 35.12
N ALA A 122 -13.49 0.95 34.24
CA ALA A 122 -13.33 0.59 32.85
C ALA A 122 -13.35 1.85 31.97
N LYS A 123 -12.55 1.83 30.91
CA LYS A 123 -12.40 2.93 29.94
C LYS A 123 -13.14 2.57 28.66
N PHE A 124 -13.88 3.52 28.12
CA PHE A 124 -14.70 3.34 26.92
C PHE A 124 -14.43 4.47 25.93
N GLY A 125 -14.38 4.13 24.64
CA GLY A 125 -14.25 5.10 23.56
C GLY A 125 -13.90 4.42 22.24
N ALA A 126 -14.47 4.91 21.14
CA ALA A 126 -14.09 4.46 19.80
C ALA A 126 -12.60 4.77 19.51
N SER A 127 -12.04 5.77 20.19
CA SER A 127 -10.64 6.19 20.13
C SER A 127 -9.66 5.03 20.36
N PHE A 128 -9.95 4.08 21.25
CA PHE A 128 -9.08 2.92 21.48
C PHE A 128 -8.99 2.00 20.25
N ALA A 129 -10.12 1.76 19.58
CA ALA A 129 -10.16 0.92 18.37
C ALA A 129 -9.41 1.59 17.21
N VAL A 130 -9.49 2.91 17.09
CA VAL A 130 -8.77 3.67 16.07
C VAL A 130 -7.26 3.68 16.36
N ALA A 131 -6.84 3.91 17.60
CA ALA A 131 -5.42 3.86 17.98
C ALA A 131 -4.81 2.48 17.73
N ASN A 132 -5.53 1.41 18.09
CA ASN A 132 -5.12 0.04 17.79
C ASN A 132 -4.98 -0.19 16.28
N ARG A 133 -5.91 0.33 15.48
CA ARG A 133 -5.82 0.20 14.02
C ARG A 133 -4.66 0.98 13.41
N LEU A 134 -4.29 2.13 13.97
CA LEU A 134 -3.08 2.86 13.57
C LEU A 134 -1.81 2.06 13.89
N GLU A 135 -1.77 1.40 15.05
CA GLU A 135 -0.69 0.46 15.37
C GLU A 135 -0.64 -0.68 14.35
N GLU A 136 -1.74 -1.36 14.06
CA GLU A 136 -1.76 -2.47 13.09
C GLU A 136 -1.26 -2.04 11.70
N LEU A 137 -1.61 -0.82 11.28
CA LEU A 137 -1.22 -0.26 9.99
C LEU A 137 0.26 0.06 9.87
N CYS A 138 0.97 0.17 10.99
CA CYS A 138 2.43 0.27 10.99
C CYS A 138 3.05 -0.90 10.23
N GLY A 139 2.50 -2.11 10.41
CA GLY A 139 2.95 -3.30 9.69
C GLY A 139 2.65 -3.26 8.19
N HIS A 140 1.56 -2.62 7.78
CA HIS A 140 1.22 -2.44 6.37
C HIS A 140 2.16 -1.44 5.69
N PHE A 141 2.40 -0.28 6.31
CA PHE A 141 3.24 0.78 5.76
C PHE A 141 4.74 0.61 6.03
N GLY A 142 5.14 -0.41 6.80
CA GLY A 142 6.54 -0.66 7.14
C GLY A 142 7.15 0.44 8.03
N THR A 143 6.33 1.01 8.91
CA THR A 143 6.73 2.07 9.84
C THR A 143 6.66 1.57 11.28
N ASP A 144 7.41 2.16 12.20
CA ASP A 144 7.35 1.84 13.63
C ASP A 144 6.25 2.65 14.35
N LEU A 145 5.82 3.77 13.77
CA LEU A 145 4.94 4.75 14.39
C LEU A 145 4.01 5.37 13.35
N LEU A 146 2.71 5.35 13.63
CA LEU A 146 1.70 6.12 12.91
C LEU A 146 0.89 6.97 13.89
N MET A 147 0.51 8.17 13.45
CA MET A 147 -0.28 9.11 14.24
C MET A 147 -1.38 9.74 13.40
N ASP A 148 -2.46 10.14 14.06
CA ASP A 148 -3.55 10.87 13.42
C ASP A 148 -3.18 12.34 13.15
N ARG A 149 -4.04 13.02 12.37
CA ARG A 149 -3.86 14.43 12.00
C ARG A 149 -3.79 15.35 13.21
N GLU A 150 -4.59 15.11 14.26
CA GLU A 150 -4.65 16.02 15.39
C GLU A 150 -3.36 16.00 16.21
N VAL A 151 -2.78 14.82 16.43
CA VAL A 151 -1.45 14.69 17.07
C VAL A 151 -0.38 15.35 16.20
N ALA A 152 -0.35 15.06 14.90
CA ALA A 152 0.62 15.63 13.97
C ALA A 152 0.56 17.18 13.93
N ARG A 153 -0.65 17.74 14.00
CA ARG A 153 -0.88 19.19 13.96
C ARG A 153 -0.53 19.91 15.26
N HIS A 154 -0.83 19.30 16.42
CA HIS A 154 -0.71 19.97 17.71
C HIS A 154 0.62 19.74 18.40
N GLN A 155 1.36 18.66 18.08
CA GLN A 155 2.71 18.49 18.59
C GLN A 155 3.61 19.68 18.24
N LYS A 156 4.61 19.96 19.08
CA LYS A 156 5.60 21.01 18.88
C LYS A 156 7.01 20.43 18.81
N GLY A 157 7.82 20.99 17.92
CA GLY A 157 9.26 20.74 17.84
C GLY A 157 9.69 19.68 16.81
N PHE A 158 8.74 18.97 16.19
CA PHE A 158 9.03 17.96 15.17
C PHE A 158 8.38 18.22 13.81
N GLU A 159 7.85 19.43 13.58
CA GLU A 159 7.07 19.80 12.40
C GLU A 159 7.83 19.54 11.09
N LYS A 160 9.15 19.82 11.05
CA LYS A 160 9.98 19.62 9.87
C LYS A 160 10.22 18.15 9.51
N TYR A 161 9.95 17.23 10.43
CA TYR A 161 10.17 15.79 10.25
C TYR A 161 8.88 15.02 9.94
N LEU A 162 7.73 15.69 9.94
CA LEU A 162 6.45 15.03 9.70
C LEU A 162 6.32 14.58 8.24
N VAL A 163 5.89 13.34 8.07
CA VAL A 163 5.65 12.72 6.77
C VAL A 163 4.19 12.28 6.68
N THR A 164 3.50 12.73 5.65
CA THR A 164 2.17 12.22 5.29
C THR A 164 2.33 10.82 4.69
N ILE A 165 1.59 9.84 5.21
CA ILE A 165 1.65 8.46 4.74
C ILE A 165 0.50 8.13 3.81
N ALA A 166 -0.73 8.41 4.23
CA ALA A 166 -1.92 8.06 3.45
C ALA A 166 -3.16 8.80 3.95
N LYS A 167 -4.16 8.92 3.08
CA LYS A 167 -5.56 9.14 3.44
C LYS A 167 -6.26 7.79 3.39
N ILE A 168 -6.76 7.29 4.52
CA ILE A 168 -7.31 5.93 4.62
C ILE A 168 -8.73 5.96 5.20
N SER A 169 -9.51 4.92 4.89
CA SER A 169 -10.74 4.64 5.61
C SER A 169 -10.58 3.43 6.51
N LEU A 170 -11.02 3.56 7.75
CA LEU A 170 -11.10 2.47 8.71
C LEU A 170 -12.56 2.02 8.81
N THR A 171 -12.80 0.71 8.87
CA THR A 171 -14.15 0.14 9.00
C THR A 171 -14.90 0.65 10.25
N SER A 172 -14.16 1.09 11.27
CA SER A 172 -14.66 1.64 12.53
C SER A 172 -14.89 3.16 12.51
N VAL A 173 -14.54 3.87 11.42
CA VAL A 173 -14.61 5.34 11.34
C VAL A 173 -15.42 5.77 10.12
N GLN A 174 -16.38 6.68 10.32
CA GLN A 174 -17.29 7.14 9.27
C GLN A 174 -16.63 8.01 8.20
N HIS A 175 -15.47 8.60 8.52
CA HIS A 175 -14.78 9.56 7.66
C HIS A 175 -13.32 9.11 7.46
N PRO A 176 -12.73 9.43 6.30
CA PRO A 176 -11.37 9.06 6.02
C PRO A 176 -10.44 9.92 6.86
N MET A 177 -9.32 9.33 7.28
CA MET A 177 -8.34 9.99 8.11
C MET A 177 -7.00 10.07 7.40
N ASN A 178 -6.32 11.20 7.55
CA ASN A 178 -4.93 11.32 7.14
C ASN A 178 -4.06 10.78 8.27
N VAL A 179 -3.14 9.91 7.89
CA VAL A 179 -2.18 9.29 8.80
C VAL A 179 -0.79 9.82 8.50
N PHE A 180 -0.06 10.10 9.58
CA PHE A 180 1.25 10.71 9.55
C PHE A 180 2.25 9.83 10.29
N THR A 181 3.53 10.02 9.99
CA THR A 181 4.66 9.49 10.74
C THR A 181 5.75 10.56 10.82
N LEU A 182 6.92 10.19 11.33
CA LEU A 182 8.05 11.10 11.55
C LEU A 182 9.35 10.48 11.08
N TYR A 183 10.04 11.14 10.16
CA TYR A 183 11.33 10.67 9.62
C TYR A 183 12.47 11.52 10.17
N LYS A 184 13.37 10.89 10.91
CA LYS A 184 14.55 11.50 11.54
C LYS A 184 15.71 10.50 11.45
N PRO A 185 16.98 10.94 11.42
CA PRO A 185 18.11 10.01 11.47
C PRO A 185 17.96 9.01 12.64
N GLY A 186 18.03 7.71 12.33
CA GLY A 186 17.83 6.63 13.30
C GLY A 186 16.39 6.25 13.60
N ILE A 187 15.39 6.86 12.95
CA ILE A 187 13.96 6.60 13.18
C ILE A 187 13.28 6.23 11.86
N GLN A 188 12.26 5.36 11.87
CA GLN A 188 11.53 4.90 10.68
C GLN A 188 12.46 4.33 9.59
N ASN A 189 13.31 3.37 9.97
CA ASN A 189 14.28 2.73 9.07
C ASN A 189 15.30 3.68 8.41
N CYS A 190 15.37 4.95 8.82
CA CYS A 190 16.39 5.89 8.35
C CYS A 190 17.74 5.58 9.03
N PRO A 191 18.85 5.45 8.27
CA PRO A 191 20.17 5.29 8.86
C PRO A 191 20.51 6.41 9.85
N VAL A 192 21.19 6.08 10.95
CA VAL A 192 21.58 7.07 11.99
C VAL A 192 22.47 8.19 11.43
N HIS A 193 23.28 7.88 10.40
CA HIS A 193 24.20 8.80 9.77
C HIS A 193 23.68 9.40 8.44
N VAL A 194 22.38 9.29 8.17
CA VAL A 194 21.79 9.89 6.97
C VAL A 194 21.95 11.41 7.00
N ASP A 195 22.24 12.02 5.84
CA ASP A 195 22.27 13.47 5.72
C ASP A 195 20.89 14.07 6.03
N GLU A 196 20.80 14.86 7.10
CA GLU A 196 19.55 15.45 7.57
C GLU A 196 18.97 16.42 6.53
N ALA A 197 19.82 17.20 5.84
CA ALA A 197 19.34 18.12 4.82
C ALA A 197 18.73 17.36 3.63
N GLY A 198 19.39 16.29 3.20
CA GLY A 198 18.89 15.35 2.21
C GLY A 198 17.56 14.70 2.63
N LEU A 199 17.44 14.28 3.90
CA LEU A 199 16.22 13.68 4.44
C LEU A 199 15.06 14.69 4.47
N LEU A 200 15.30 15.92 4.93
CA LEU A 200 14.27 16.97 4.93
C LEU A 200 13.79 17.31 3.51
N LYS A 201 14.68 17.21 2.51
CA LYS A 201 14.28 17.33 1.10
C LYS A 201 13.39 16.17 0.65
N PHE A 202 13.72 14.93 1.01
CA PHE A 202 12.86 13.78 0.76
C PHE A 202 11.47 13.96 1.37
N ILE A 203 11.40 14.38 2.64
CA ILE A 203 10.15 14.61 3.37
C ILE A 203 9.28 15.61 2.62
N ARG A 204 9.87 16.72 2.15
CA ARG A 204 9.15 17.72 1.36
C ARG A 204 8.61 17.14 0.05
N MET A 205 9.45 16.46 -0.73
CA MET A 205 9.04 15.84 -1.99
C MET A 205 7.88 14.85 -1.78
N LYS A 206 7.97 14.02 -0.75
CA LYS A 206 6.92 13.07 -0.39
C LYS A 206 5.64 13.78 0.01
N ASN A 207 5.70 14.77 0.89
CA ASN A 207 4.52 15.50 1.35
C ASN A 207 3.84 16.25 0.19
N ASP A 208 4.61 16.89 -0.69
CA ASP A 208 4.09 17.58 -1.87
C ASP A 208 3.33 16.61 -2.79
N ALA A 209 3.88 15.41 -3.03
CA ALA A 209 3.18 14.37 -3.78
C ALA A 209 1.91 13.89 -3.06
N MET A 210 1.97 13.72 -1.74
CA MET A 210 0.84 13.23 -0.94
C MET A 210 -0.31 14.24 -0.80
N GLU A 211 -0.08 15.53 -1.07
CA GLU A 211 -1.16 16.52 -1.24
C GLU A 211 -2.04 16.17 -2.44
N PHE A 212 -1.44 15.75 -3.57
CA PHE A 212 -2.17 15.25 -4.74
C PHE A 212 -2.74 13.85 -4.53
N PHE A 213 -2.25 13.08 -3.55
CA PHE A 213 -2.88 11.80 -3.21
C PHE A 213 -4.13 12.02 -2.39
N SER A 214 -4.04 12.84 -1.34
CA SER A 214 -5.11 13.03 -0.36
C SER A 214 -6.19 14.00 -0.84
N GLY A 215 -5.82 14.91 -1.75
CA GLY A 215 -6.57 16.11 -2.07
C GLY A 215 -6.44 17.17 -0.97
N ASN A 216 -6.49 18.43 -1.37
CA ASN A 216 -6.54 19.57 -0.48
C ASN A 216 -7.56 20.60 -0.97
N LEU A 217 -8.81 20.43 -0.52
CA LEU A 217 -9.94 21.28 -0.88
C LEU A 217 -9.71 22.77 -0.52
N MET A 218 -8.96 23.05 0.54
CA MET A 218 -8.66 24.43 0.95
C MET A 218 -7.75 25.15 -0.05
N LEU A 219 -6.92 24.39 -0.78
CA LEU A 219 -6.04 24.89 -1.83
C LEU A 219 -6.60 24.63 -3.24
N GLY A 220 -7.81 24.07 -3.36
CA GLY A 220 -8.39 23.68 -4.65
C GLY A 220 -7.65 22.55 -5.35
N ILE A 221 -6.94 21.71 -4.60
CA ILE A 221 -6.20 20.56 -5.12
C ILE A 221 -7.10 19.33 -5.05
N GLU A 222 -7.42 18.75 -6.20
CA GLU A 222 -8.12 17.46 -6.29
C GLU A 222 -7.13 16.29 -6.31
N PRO A 223 -7.55 15.09 -5.89
CA PRO A 223 -6.71 13.91 -6.01
C PRO A 223 -6.29 13.60 -7.47
N ASP A 224 -4.99 13.42 -7.71
CA ASP A 224 -4.39 13.15 -9.02
C ASP A 224 -3.36 12.01 -8.91
N PHE A 225 -3.83 10.77 -8.98
CA PHE A 225 -2.98 9.59 -8.81
C PHE A 225 -1.91 9.40 -9.89
N PRO A 226 -2.16 9.67 -11.19
CA PRO A 226 -1.09 9.67 -12.19
C PRO A 226 0.07 10.58 -11.82
N ARG A 227 -0.22 11.81 -11.39
CA ARG A 227 0.80 12.75 -10.93
C ARG A 227 1.52 12.27 -9.67
N VAL A 228 0.77 11.80 -8.67
CA VAL A 228 1.33 11.22 -7.44
C VAL A 228 2.32 10.12 -7.76
N ARG A 229 1.97 9.21 -8.69
CA ARG A 229 2.85 8.12 -9.11
C ARG A 229 4.17 8.62 -9.68
N GLU A 230 4.13 9.60 -10.58
CA GLU A 230 5.35 10.18 -11.15
C GLU A 230 6.23 10.84 -10.08
N GLU A 231 5.63 11.65 -9.20
CA GLU A 231 6.35 12.35 -8.13
C GLU A 231 6.89 11.37 -7.07
N LEU A 232 6.13 10.34 -6.70
CA LEU A 232 6.56 9.32 -5.75
C LEU A 232 7.64 8.38 -6.32
N LEU A 233 7.63 8.06 -7.62
CA LEU A 233 8.73 7.29 -8.24
C LEU A 233 10.06 8.04 -8.17
N LEU A 234 10.04 9.36 -8.44
CA LEU A 234 11.21 10.22 -8.29
C LEU A 234 11.65 10.32 -6.82
N THR A 235 10.69 10.46 -5.91
CA THR A 235 10.92 10.53 -4.47
C THR A 235 11.53 9.23 -3.92
N GLN A 236 11.03 8.07 -4.35
CA GLN A 236 11.54 6.75 -3.99
C GLN A 236 12.96 6.52 -4.49
N LYS A 237 13.24 6.96 -5.73
CA LYS A 237 14.60 6.91 -6.28
C LYS A 237 15.56 7.78 -5.46
N TYR A 238 15.16 9.00 -5.13
CA TYR A 238 15.95 9.91 -4.31
C TYR A 238 16.22 9.35 -2.91
N PHE A 239 15.22 8.76 -2.26
CA PHE A 239 15.39 8.12 -0.94
C PHE A 239 16.37 6.95 -0.99
N ARG A 240 16.31 6.15 -2.06
CA ARG A 240 17.23 5.03 -2.27
C ARG A 240 18.67 5.48 -2.48
N GLU A 241 18.87 6.55 -3.24
CA GLU A 241 20.19 7.15 -3.42
C GLU A 241 20.74 7.70 -2.09
N LEU A 242 19.86 8.26 -1.24
CA LEU A 242 20.22 8.83 0.05
C LEU A 242 20.51 7.77 1.14
N THR A 243 19.74 6.69 1.18
CA THR A 243 19.73 5.72 2.31
C THR A 243 20.20 4.33 1.94
N GLY A 244 20.32 4.01 0.65
CA GLY A 244 20.58 2.67 0.14
C GLY A 244 19.39 1.70 0.24
N ARG A 245 18.21 2.18 0.66
CA ARG A 245 17.01 1.37 0.89
C ARG A 245 15.77 2.01 0.24
N GLU A 246 14.74 1.20 0.02
CA GLU A 246 13.43 1.69 -0.42
C GLU A 246 12.59 2.14 0.78
N ASP A 247 11.84 3.23 0.64
CA ASP A 247 10.82 3.61 1.62
C ASP A 247 9.58 2.73 1.42
N ALA A 248 9.27 1.91 2.44
CA ALA A 248 8.14 1.00 2.42
C ALA A 248 6.80 1.74 2.33
N GLY A 249 6.66 2.89 2.99
CA GLY A 249 5.42 3.66 2.97
C GLY A 249 5.10 4.19 1.58
N THR A 250 6.11 4.72 0.89
CA THR A 250 5.98 5.15 -0.52
C THR A 250 5.68 3.97 -1.44
N GLU A 251 6.33 2.83 -1.26
CA GLU A 251 6.06 1.64 -2.08
C GLU A 251 4.61 1.16 -1.93
N ARG A 252 4.03 1.19 -0.72
CA ARG A 252 2.61 0.83 -0.52
C ARG A 252 1.65 1.74 -1.27
N ILE A 253 1.92 3.05 -1.32
CA ILE A 253 1.10 3.98 -2.09
C ILE A 253 1.26 3.74 -3.59
N LEU A 254 2.49 3.47 -4.06
CA LEU A 254 2.75 3.12 -5.46
C LEU A 254 2.07 1.80 -5.86
N GLU A 255 2.05 0.79 -4.99
CA GLU A 255 1.30 -0.45 -5.17
C GLU A 255 -0.21 -0.19 -5.24
N TYR A 256 -0.75 0.62 -4.32
CA TYR A 256 -2.16 0.97 -4.34
C TYR A 256 -2.56 1.69 -5.64
N ILE A 257 -1.77 2.68 -6.07
CA ILE A 257 -2.01 3.40 -7.33
C ILE A 257 -1.84 2.48 -8.55
N ARG A 258 -0.99 1.44 -8.47
CA ARG A 258 -0.87 0.44 -9.54
C ARG A 258 -2.18 -0.33 -9.73
N GLU A 259 -2.82 -0.73 -8.64
CA GLU A 259 -4.11 -1.44 -8.65
C GLU A 259 -5.30 -0.47 -8.89
N THR A 260 -5.19 0.77 -8.43
CA THR A 260 -6.22 1.81 -8.50
C THR A 260 -5.62 3.10 -9.08
N PRO A 261 -5.46 3.24 -10.40
CA PRO A 261 -4.67 4.33 -11.00
C PRO A 261 -5.33 5.70 -11.03
N PHE A 262 -6.64 5.75 -10.78
CA PHE A 262 -7.40 6.98 -10.66
C PHE A 262 -8.16 6.94 -9.33
N PRO A 263 -8.34 8.09 -8.66
CA PRO A 263 -9.21 8.17 -7.50
C PRO A 263 -10.61 7.66 -7.88
N ALA A 264 -11.20 6.83 -7.03
CA ALA A 264 -12.60 6.46 -7.17
C ALA A 264 -13.50 7.69 -6.92
N ASP A 265 -14.72 7.69 -7.46
CA ASP A 265 -15.68 8.79 -7.26
C ASP A 265 -15.96 9.07 -5.76
N ASP A 266 -15.82 8.05 -4.91
CA ASP A 266 -16.01 8.14 -3.46
C ASP A 266 -14.71 8.36 -2.67
N PHE A 267 -13.56 8.52 -3.33
CA PHE A 267 -12.25 8.58 -2.68
C PHE A 267 -12.12 9.74 -1.68
N ASP A 268 -12.80 10.86 -1.95
CA ASP A 268 -12.80 11.98 -1.02
C ASP A 268 -13.51 11.70 0.30
N GLN A 269 -14.53 10.84 0.26
CA GLN A 269 -15.35 10.44 1.40
C GLN A 269 -14.85 9.14 2.06
N GLN A 270 -14.18 8.30 1.30
CA GLN A 270 -13.62 7.04 1.76
C GLN A 270 -12.22 6.95 1.18
N GLY A 271 -11.14 7.24 1.88
CA GLY A 271 -9.82 7.32 1.24
C GLY A 271 -9.33 6.00 0.61
N MET A 272 -8.04 5.73 0.75
CA MET A 272 -7.49 4.44 0.37
C MET A 272 -8.25 3.31 1.11
N LYS A 273 -8.85 2.41 0.32
CA LYS A 273 -9.51 1.20 0.81
C LYS A 273 -8.42 0.17 1.12
N LEU A 274 -8.20 -0.08 2.40
CA LEU A 274 -7.24 -1.07 2.87
C LEU A 274 -7.76 -2.46 2.47
N MET A 275 -7.10 -3.11 1.51
CA MET A 275 -7.47 -4.47 1.13
C MET A 275 -7.17 -5.41 2.29
N GLU A 276 -8.20 -6.02 2.87
CA GLU A 276 -8.01 -7.02 3.92
C GLU A 276 -7.18 -8.19 3.38
N LYS A 277 -6.09 -8.50 4.09
CA LYS A 277 -5.15 -9.60 3.87
C LYS A 277 -5.58 -10.60 2.78
N LYS A 278 -5.18 -10.35 1.54
CA LYS A 278 -4.63 -11.44 0.73
C LYS A 278 -3.16 -11.56 1.12
N ARG A 279 -2.88 -12.52 2.00
CA ARG A 279 -1.58 -13.19 1.93
C ARG A 279 -1.46 -13.68 0.49
N ASP A 280 -0.42 -13.26 -0.22
CA ASP A 280 0.49 -14.12 -0.98
C ASP A 280 1.43 -13.22 -1.80
N SER A 281 2.73 -13.18 -1.51
CA SER A 281 3.73 -14.19 -1.91
C SER A 281 3.78 -14.35 -3.44
N LEU A 282 4.95 -14.70 -3.98
CA LEU A 282 5.27 -14.83 -5.41
C LEU A 282 4.17 -15.39 -6.33
N GLY A 283 3.21 -16.16 -5.78
CA GLY A 283 2.02 -16.66 -6.44
C GLY A 283 1.10 -15.59 -7.05
N GLU A 284 0.94 -14.40 -6.47
CA GLU A 284 0.13 -13.33 -7.11
C GLU A 284 0.81 -12.79 -8.38
N ARG A 285 2.15 -12.66 -8.41
CA ARG A 285 2.88 -12.28 -9.63
C ARG A 285 2.73 -13.32 -10.74
N LEU A 286 2.65 -14.61 -10.39
CA LEU A 286 2.29 -15.67 -11.33
C LEU A 286 0.81 -15.64 -11.74
N PHE A 287 -0.10 -15.20 -10.86
CA PHE A 287 -1.54 -15.09 -11.15
C PHE A 287 -1.87 -13.89 -12.06
N HIS A 288 -1.07 -12.83 -12.00
CA HIS A 288 -1.11 -11.70 -12.92
C HIS A 288 -0.33 -11.96 -14.22
N LEU A 289 0.35 -13.09 -14.36
CA LEU A 289 0.69 -13.59 -15.69
C LEU A 289 -0.57 -14.30 -16.20
N SER A 290 -1.05 -13.87 -17.36
CA SER A 290 -2.26 -14.40 -17.99
C SER A 290 -2.42 -15.92 -17.84
N LYS A 291 -3.66 -16.42 -17.71
CA LYS A 291 -3.93 -17.87 -17.87
C LYS A 291 -3.29 -18.45 -19.14
N GLU A 292 -3.12 -17.62 -20.17
CA GLU A 292 -2.46 -17.96 -21.44
C GLU A 292 -0.93 -18.14 -21.30
N LEU A 293 -0.26 -17.31 -20.49
CA LEU A 293 1.15 -17.44 -20.12
C LEU A 293 1.39 -18.70 -19.28
N LEU A 294 0.50 -18.96 -18.32
CA LEU A 294 0.55 -20.17 -17.48
C LEU A 294 0.30 -21.45 -18.30
N ARG A 295 -0.65 -21.42 -19.25
CA ARG A 295 -0.89 -22.53 -20.20
C ARG A 295 0.31 -22.85 -21.09
N ALA A 296 1.20 -21.88 -21.32
CA ALA A 296 2.37 -22.03 -22.18
C ALA A 296 3.60 -22.63 -21.46
N MET A 297 3.54 -22.94 -20.16
CA MET A 297 4.71 -23.29 -19.36
C MET A 297 5.38 -24.64 -19.72
N ASN A 298 6.70 -24.58 -19.89
CA ASN A 298 7.70 -25.65 -19.83
C ASN A 298 8.73 -25.23 -18.75
N PRO A 299 9.37 -26.15 -17.99
CA PRO A 299 10.41 -25.85 -17.01
C PRO A 299 11.42 -24.75 -17.39
N ALA A 300 11.82 -24.62 -18.66
CA ALA A 300 12.74 -23.56 -19.12
C ALA A 300 12.17 -22.13 -18.97
N PHE A 301 10.85 -21.95 -19.05
CA PHE A 301 10.18 -20.64 -18.96
C PHE A 301 9.94 -20.18 -17.52
N TYR A 302 9.89 -21.11 -16.56
CA TYR A 302 9.73 -20.77 -15.14
C TYR A 302 10.91 -19.92 -14.65
N HIS A 303 12.14 -20.29 -14.99
CA HIS A 303 13.30 -19.52 -14.58
C HIS A 303 13.32 -18.10 -15.18
N ALA A 304 12.94 -17.94 -16.44
CA ALA A 304 12.96 -16.64 -17.12
C ALA A 304 11.83 -15.68 -16.71
N LEU A 305 10.68 -16.19 -16.27
CA LEU A 305 9.54 -15.36 -15.84
C LEU A 305 9.49 -15.14 -14.33
N VAL A 306 10.04 -16.07 -13.54
CA VAL A 306 9.90 -16.09 -12.07
C VAL A 306 11.21 -15.73 -11.36
N VAL A 307 12.36 -16.09 -11.93
CA VAL A 307 13.68 -15.83 -11.31
C VAL A 307 14.32 -14.58 -11.91
N ASP A 308 14.22 -14.40 -13.22
CA ASP A 308 14.65 -13.17 -13.90
C ASP A 308 13.48 -12.18 -13.99
N THR A 309 13.63 -11.01 -13.38
CA THR A 309 12.61 -9.92 -13.37
C THR A 309 13.02 -8.74 -14.24
N GLU A 310 14.18 -8.79 -14.90
CA GLU A 310 14.65 -7.70 -15.76
C GLU A 310 13.71 -7.44 -16.94
N TRP A 311 12.97 -8.45 -17.38
CA TRP A 311 11.97 -8.31 -18.45
C TRP A 311 10.86 -7.32 -18.09
N GLU A 312 10.49 -7.19 -16.80
CA GLU A 312 9.42 -6.29 -16.35
C GLU A 312 9.70 -4.83 -16.70
N ARG A 313 10.98 -4.42 -16.71
CA ARG A 313 11.39 -3.04 -17.01
C ARG A 313 11.08 -2.60 -18.44
N TYR A 314 10.91 -3.57 -19.36
CA TYR A 314 10.57 -3.30 -20.75
C TYR A 314 9.06 -3.15 -21.00
N PHE A 315 8.23 -3.55 -20.02
CA PHE A 315 6.79 -3.38 -20.08
C PHE A 315 6.40 -2.02 -19.51
N LYS A 316 6.00 -1.10 -20.39
CA LYS A 316 5.55 0.23 -20.01
C LYS A 316 4.04 0.20 -19.76
N LEU A 317 3.61 0.76 -18.64
CA LEU A 317 2.18 0.93 -18.35
C LEU A 317 1.59 2.02 -19.24
N GLU A 318 0.44 1.73 -19.84
CA GLU A 318 -0.37 2.64 -20.66
C GLU A 318 -1.82 2.59 -20.20
N TRP A 319 -2.46 3.74 -20.06
CA TRP A 319 -3.85 3.86 -19.64
C TRP A 319 -4.71 4.32 -20.80
N CYS A 320 -5.86 3.67 -20.98
CA CYS A 320 -6.83 4.04 -21.99
C CYS A 320 -8.18 4.24 -21.33
N LYS A 321 -8.79 5.40 -21.56
CA LYS A 321 -10.17 5.66 -21.11
C LYS A 321 -11.15 4.81 -21.89
N LYS A 322 -12.30 4.52 -21.28
CA LYS A 322 -13.44 3.90 -21.96
C LYS A 322 -13.71 4.56 -23.31
N GLY A 323 -13.82 3.74 -24.36
CA GLY A 323 -14.04 4.16 -25.74
C GLY A 323 -12.77 4.41 -26.55
N ALA A 324 -11.60 4.49 -25.93
CA ALA A 324 -10.34 4.67 -26.65
C ALA A 324 -10.00 3.46 -27.52
N THR A 325 -9.46 3.72 -28.72
CA THR A 325 -8.90 2.67 -29.60
C THR A 325 -7.46 2.39 -29.21
N ILE A 326 -7.17 1.15 -28.84
CA ILE A 326 -5.85 0.68 -28.40
C ILE A 326 -5.05 0.18 -29.60
N ILE A 327 -5.68 -0.63 -30.45
CA ILE A 327 -5.09 -1.16 -31.69
C ILE A 327 -6.06 -0.91 -32.83
N LYS A 328 -5.55 -0.56 -34.01
CA LYS A 328 -6.35 -0.47 -35.24
C LYS A 328 -5.96 -1.60 -36.19
N ILE A 329 -6.94 -2.26 -36.80
CA ILE A 329 -6.71 -3.27 -37.84
C ILE A 329 -5.85 -2.71 -38.98
N ASP A 330 -5.03 -3.57 -39.60
CA ASP A 330 -4.08 -3.26 -40.66
C ASP A 330 -2.95 -2.28 -40.32
N SER A 331 -2.90 -1.77 -39.09
CA SER A 331 -1.79 -0.92 -38.66
C SER A 331 -0.50 -1.73 -38.54
N VAL A 332 0.63 -1.03 -38.62
CA VAL A 332 1.93 -1.61 -38.32
C VAL A 332 1.97 -1.94 -36.81
N PRO A 333 2.49 -3.11 -36.41
CA PRO A 333 2.61 -3.43 -34.99
C PRO A 333 3.66 -2.54 -34.32
N ASP A 334 3.26 -1.93 -33.21
CA ASP A 334 4.06 -1.00 -32.41
C ASP A 334 4.44 -1.58 -31.04
N GLY A 335 3.75 -2.64 -30.62
CA GLY A 335 4.00 -3.36 -29.37
C GLY A 335 3.09 -4.57 -29.16
N ILE A 336 3.32 -5.31 -28.08
CA ILE A 336 2.40 -6.33 -27.57
C ILE A 336 1.82 -5.80 -26.27
N TYR A 337 0.53 -6.05 -26.06
CA TYR A 337 -0.22 -5.51 -24.95
C TYR A 337 -0.67 -6.63 -24.01
N TYR A 338 -0.56 -6.37 -22.72
CA TYR A 338 -1.12 -7.18 -21.66
C TYR A 338 -2.15 -6.33 -20.90
N LEU A 339 -3.36 -6.84 -20.74
CA LEU A 339 -4.45 -6.17 -20.02
C LEU A 339 -4.31 -6.45 -18.53
N ASP A 340 -3.82 -5.46 -17.77
CA ASP A 340 -3.64 -5.57 -16.32
C ASP A 340 -4.99 -5.46 -15.61
N SER A 341 -5.82 -4.49 -16.02
CA SER A 341 -7.17 -4.31 -15.48
C SER A 341 -8.15 -3.72 -16.51
N GLY A 342 -9.44 -3.92 -16.25
CA GLY A 342 -10.53 -3.47 -17.11
C GLY A 342 -10.96 -4.51 -18.16
N THR A 343 -11.74 -4.06 -19.15
CA THR A 343 -12.26 -4.91 -20.23
C THR A 343 -12.05 -4.23 -21.58
N ALA A 344 -11.54 -4.98 -22.57
CA ALA A 344 -11.36 -4.55 -23.95
C ALA A 344 -12.13 -5.46 -24.92
N LEU A 345 -12.49 -4.92 -26.08
CA LEU A 345 -13.22 -5.63 -27.14
C LEU A 345 -12.38 -5.64 -28.42
N ALA A 346 -12.27 -6.81 -29.05
CA ALA A 346 -11.60 -6.98 -30.33
C ALA A 346 -12.62 -7.17 -31.46
N PHE A 347 -12.46 -6.42 -32.55
CA PHE A 347 -13.35 -6.43 -33.71
C PHE A 347 -12.59 -6.77 -35.00
N ASN A 348 -13.22 -7.49 -35.93
CA ASN A 348 -12.65 -7.77 -37.26
C ASN A 348 -12.82 -6.56 -38.21
N GLY A 349 -12.40 -6.72 -39.48
CA GLY A 349 -12.54 -5.68 -40.51
C GLY A 349 -13.98 -5.38 -40.93
N GLU A 350 -14.91 -6.28 -40.62
CA GLU A 350 -16.34 -6.16 -40.91
C GLU A 350 -17.13 -5.56 -39.73
N GLY A 351 -16.46 -5.31 -38.59
CA GLY A 351 -17.06 -4.75 -37.38
C GLY A 351 -17.67 -5.78 -36.43
N GLU A 352 -17.50 -7.07 -36.69
CA GLU A 352 -17.98 -8.15 -35.83
C GLU A 352 -17.08 -8.32 -34.62
N LEU A 353 -17.69 -8.61 -33.46
CA LEU A 353 -16.98 -8.84 -32.21
C LEU A 353 -16.29 -10.21 -32.22
N LEU A 354 -14.96 -10.21 -32.26
CA LEU A 354 -14.14 -11.43 -32.21
C LEU A 354 -13.97 -11.95 -30.79
N ALA A 355 -13.73 -11.05 -29.82
CA ALA A 355 -13.45 -11.43 -28.45
C ALA A 355 -13.73 -10.30 -27.45
N THR A 356 -14.16 -10.70 -26.26
CA THR A 356 -14.13 -9.85 -25.06
C THR A 356 -12.96 -10.26 -24.19
N MET A 357 -12.07 -9.31 -23.90
CA MET A 357 -10.84 -9.53 -23.15
C MET A 357 -10.96 -8.85 -21.79
N THR A 358 -10.62 -9.59 -20.73
CA THR A 358 -10.59 -9.10 -19.34
C THR A 358 -9.16 -9.09 -18.81
N ALA A 359 -8.96 -8.56 -17.60
CA ALA A 359 -7.69 -8.63 -16.88
C ALA A 359 -7.01 -10.01 -17.03
N GLY A 360 -5.71 -9.99 -17.33
CA GLY A 360 -4.96 -11.15 -17.75
C GLY A 360 -4.86 -11.33 -19.26
N ALA A 361 -5.66 -10.70 -20.11
CA ALA A 361 -5.56 -10.98 -21.56
C ALA A 361 -4.29 -10.41 -22.20
N ILE A 362 -3.61 -11.19 -23.05
CA ILE A 362 -2.58 -10.69 -23.97
C ILE A 362 -3.22 -10.40 -25.32
N PHE A 363 -2.81 -9.36 -26.03
CA PHE A 363 -3.24 -9.13 -27.40
C PHE A 363 -2.24 -8.32 -28.24
N GLY A 364 -2.39 -8.42 -29.56
CA GLY A 364 -1.52 -7.78 -30.54
C GLY A 364 -0.28 -8.61 -30.92
N GLU A 365 -0.01 -9.71 -30.24
CA GLU A 365 1.09 -10.64 -30.53
C GLU A 365 0.99 -11.25 -31.94
N MET A 366 -0.23 -11.49 -32.43
CA MET A 366 -0.47 -12.11 -33.75
C MET A 366 0.18 -11.35 -34.91
N ALA A 367 0.30 -10.02 -34.79
CA ALA A 367 0.88 -9.18 -35.82
C ALA A 367 2.39 -9.41 -36.00
N TYR A 368 3.08 -10.05 -35.06
CA TYR A 368 4.50 -10.37 -35.16
C TYR A 368 4.79 -11.71 -35.82
N PHE A 369 3.84 -12.65 -35.77
CA PHE A 369 4.02 -14.03 -36.23
C PHE A 369 3.22 -14.38 -37.50
N GLY A 370 2.42 -13.44 -38.01
CA GLY A 370 1.69 -13.57 -39.28
C GLY A 370 2.52 -13.14 -40.50
N LYS A 371 2.25 -13.74 -41.67
CA LYS A 371 2.96 -13.47 -42.95
C LYS A 371 2.96 -11.99 -43.37
N ALA A 372 1.88 -11.28 -43.07
CA ALA A 372 1.69 -9.88 -43.48
C ALA A 372 2.22 -8.84 -42.49
N GLN A 373 2.67 -9.27 -41.30
CA GLN A 373 3.12 -8.40 -40.20
C GLN A 373 2.22 -7.17 -39.93
N LYS A 374 0.90 -7.38 -39.93
CA LYS A 374 -0.12 -6.35 -39.69
C LYS A 374 -1.07 -6.76 -38.59
N ARG A 375 -1.71 -5.77 -37.94
CA ARG A 375 -2.78 -6.01 -36.96
C ARG A 375 -3.98 -6.69 -37.62
N THR A 376 -4.47 -7.74 -37.00
CA THR A 376 -5.59 -8.57 -37.51
C THR A 376 -6.96 -8.15 -37.00
N ALA A 377 -6.99 -7.27 -35.99
CA ALA A 377 -8.22 -6.81 -35.34
C ALA A 377 -8.04 -5.39 -34.78
N THR A 378 -9.16 -4.66 -34.65
CA THR A 378 -9.23 -3.40 -33.91
C THR A 378 -9.58 -3.70 -32.46
N VAL A 379 -8.84 -3.15 -31.51
CA VAL A 379 -9.11 -3.34 -30.07
C VAL A 379 -9.50 -2.00 -29.45
N THR A 380 -10.62 -1.99 -28.72
CA THR A 380 -11.14 -0.79 -28.04
C THR A 380 -11.41 -1.06 -26.57
N ALA A 381 -11.28 -0.03 -25.74
CA ALA A 381 -11.53 -0.11 -24.31
C ALA A 381 -13.04 -0.05 -24.01
N LYS A 382 -13.62 -1.08 -23.38
CA LYS A 382 -15.03 -1.11 -22.94
C LYS A 382 -15.23 -0.41 -21.59
N THR A 383 -14.23 -0.50 -20.72
CA THR A 383 -14.10 0.26 -19.47
C THR A 383 -12.83 1.10 -19.54
N ASP A 384 -12.51 1.86 -18.50
CA ASP A 384 -11.13 2.30 -18.31
C ASP A 384 -10.24 1.05 -18.18
N VAL A 385 -9.10 1.04 -18.87
CA VAL A 385 -8.19 -0.10 -18.91
C VAL A 385 -6.76 0.31 -18.59
N VAL A 386 -6.04 -0.62 -17.97
CA VAL A 386 -4.60 -0.54 -17.71
C VAL A 386 -3.92 -1.60 -18.55
N LEU A 387 -2.96 -1.16 -19.35
CA LEU A 387 -2.21 -2.00 -20.27
C LEU A 387 -0.73 -1.99 -19.88
N ARG A 388 -0.06 -3.12 -20.03
CA ARG A 388 1.40 -3.18 -20.10
C ARG A 388 1.79 -3.40 -21.55
N ARG A 389 2.45 -2.41 -22.15
CA ARG A 389 2.95 -2.47 -23.52
C ARG A 389 4.45 -2.75 -23.52
N ILE A 390 4.86 -3.80 -24.22
CA ILE A 390 6.25 -3.97 -24.63
C ILE A 390 6.41 -3.47 -26.06
N SER A 391 7.35 -2.55 -26.28
CA SER A 391 7.62 -1.98 -27.61
C SER A 391 8.18 -3.04 -28.56
N THR A 392 8.03 -2.86 -29.89
CA THR A 392 8.66 -3.75 -30.88
C THR A 392 10.17 -3.86 -30.70
N GLU A 393 10.83 -2.76 -30.33
CA GLU A 393 12.29 -2.70 -30.16
C GLU A 393 12.76 -3.49 -28.94
N ASP A 394 12.04 -3.36 -27.83
CA ASP A 394 12.37 -4.06 -26.59
C ASP A 394 11.97 -5.53 -26.66
N PHE A 395 10.87 -5.83 -27.35
CA PHE A 395 10.43 -7.20 -27.58
C PHE A 395 11.50 -8.05 -28.29
N LYS A 396 12.22 -7.46 -29.27
CA LYS A 396 13.34 -8.12 -29.97
C LYS A 396 14.53 -8.47 -29.06
N LYS A 397 14.67 -7.81 -27.91
CA LYS A 397 15.77 -8.04 -26.96
C LYS A 397 15.51 -9.22 -26.02
N LEU A 398 14.29 -9.78 -26.01
CA LEU A 398 13.85 -10.80 -25.07
C LEU A 398 13.50 -12.12 -25.81
N PRO A 399 14.51 -12.92 -26.24
CA PRO A 399 14.28 -14.12 -27.04
C PRO A 399 13.37 -15.15 -26.37
N VAL A 400 13.47 -15.31 -25.05
CA VAL A 400 12.61 -16.23 -24.29
C VAL A 400 11.14 -15.79 -24.31
N ILE A 401 10.89 -14.48 -24.23
CA ILE A 401 9.54 -13.89 -24.29
C ILE A 401 8.96 -14.00 -25.71
N ILE A 402 9.80 -13.91 -26.74
CA ILE A 402 9.40 -14.14 -28.13
C ILE A 402 8.82 -15.54 -28.31
N GLU A 403 9.50 -16.58 -27.82
CA GLU A 403 9.02 -17.97 -27.93
C GLU A 403 7.66 -18.18 -27.25
N ILE A 404 7.45 -17.53 -26.10
CA ILE A 404 6.18 -17.60 -25.36
C ILE A 404 5.05 -16.96 -26.17
N PHE A 405 5.23 -15.73 -26.65
CA PHE A 405 4.20 -15.05 -27.44
C PHE A 405 3.96 -15.73 -28.79
N GLU A 406 4.98 -16.34 -29.39
CA GLU A 406 4.80 -17.15 -30.60
C GLU A 406 3.86 -18.32 -30.36
N ARG A 407 4.02 -19.01 -29.23
CA ARG A 407 3.15 -20.12 -28.84
C ARG A 407 1.70 -19.67 -28.64
N ILE A 408 1.50 -18.54 -27.97
CA ILE A 408 0.17 -17.94 -27.76
C ILE A 408 -0.46 -17.56 -29.12
N ALA A 409 0.31 -16.92 -30.00
CA ALA A 409 -0.15 -16.54 -31.33
C ALA A 409 -0.59 -17.77 -32.16
N ARG A 410 0.20 -18.84 -32.13
CA ARG A 410 -0.11 -20.10 -32.84
C ARG A 410 -1.36 -20.79 -32.28
N ALA A 411 -1.54 -20.79 -30.97
CA ALA A 411 -2.75 -21.35 -30.34
C ALA A 411 -4.01 -20.61 -30.81
N ARG A 412 -3.98 -19.27 -30.79
CA ARG A 412 -5.08 -18.43 -31.28
C ARG A 412 -5.34 -18.56 -32.77
N GLN A 413 -4.29 -18.70 -33.59
CA GLN A 413 -4.48 -18.95 -35.02
C GLN A 413 -5.24 -20.26 -35.29
N ARG A 414 -5.03 -21.30 -34.47
CA ARG A 414 -5.79 -22.55 -34.56
C ARG A 414 -7.24 -22.36 -34.14
N GLU A 415 -7.48 -21.72 -33.00
CA GLU A 415 -8.85 -21.45 -32.52
C GLU A 415 -9.65 -20.61 -33.53
N ILE A 416 -9.04 -19.59 -34.13
CA ILE A 416 -9.69 -18.77 -35.17
C ILE A 416 -9.97 -19.60 -36.44
N ALA A 417 -9.03 -20.46 -36.85
CA ALA A 417 -9.22 -21.32 -38.02
C ALA A 417 -10.32 -22.38 -37.80
N GLU A 418 -10.43 -22.92 -36.58
CA GLU A 418 -11.47 -23.87 -36.17
C GLU A 418 -12.85 -23.19 -36.10
N ASN A 419 -12.93 -21.97 -35.56
CA ASN A 419 -14.17 -21.19 -35.52
C ASN A 419 -14.65 -20.74 -36.91
N LEU A 420 -13.74 -20.52 -37.86
CA LEU A 420 -14.10 -20.23 -39.26
C LEU A 420 -14.63 -21.47 -40.02
N GLN A 421 -14.39 -22.68 -39.51
CA GLN A 421 -14.86 -23.93 -40.13
C GLN A 421 -16.25 -24.38 -39.63
N HIS A 422 -16.77 -23.81 -38.53
CA HIS A 422 -18.11 -24.11 -37.99
C HIS A 422 -18.91 -22.84 -37.67
N PRO A 423 -19.61 -22.22 -38.65
CA PRO A 423 -20.34 -20.96 -38.47
C PRO A 423 -21.67 -21.06 -37.69
N SER A 424 -21.99 -22.20 -37.06
CA SER A 424 -23.31 -22.42 -36.46
C SER A 424 -23.18 -23.19 -35.16
N ASP A 425 -23.18 -22.47 -34.02
CA ASP A 425 -23.72 -22.90 -32.72
C ASP A 425 -23.59 -21.80 -31.64
N MET A 426 -23.92 -20.55 -31.96
CA MET A 426 -24.15 -19.49 -30.95
C MET A 426 -25.46 -18.73 -31.21
N ALA A 427 -26.51 -19.47 -31.56
CA ALA A 427 -27.87 -19.07 -31.24
C ALA A 427 -28.40 -20.05 -30.19
N VAL A 428 -29.02 -19.51 -29.15
CA VAL A 428 -29.64 -20.21 -28.00
C VAL A 428 -28.73 -20.35 -26.78
N SER A 429 -28.75 -19.35 -25.91
CA SER A 429 -29.30 -19.55 -24.57
C SER A 429 -29.64 -18.20 -23.93
N SER A 430 -30.79 -17.66 -24.31
CA SER A 430 -31.49 -16.62 -23.58
C SER A 430 -32.65 -17.27 -22.83
N VAL A 431 -32.47 -17.52 -21.53
CA VAL A 431 -33.50 -17.45 -20.48
C VAL A 431 -32.84 -16.96 -19.21
#